data_AF-A0A8T2MTR6-F1
#
_entry.id   AF-A0A8T2MTR6-F1
#
_cell.length_a   1.000
_cell.length_b   1.000
_cell.length_c   1.000
_cell.angle_alpha   90.00
_cell.angle_beta   90.00
_cell.angle_gamma   90.00
#
_symmetry.space_group_name_H-M   'P 1'
#
loop_
_entity.id
_entity.type
_entity.pdbx_description
1 polymer ?
#
loop_
_entity_poly.entity_id
_entity_poly.type
_entity_poly.pdbx_seq_one_letter_code
_entity_poly.pdbx_strand_id
1 'polypeptide(L)'
;MELVVPCMPFLLASDAADGTQEADLAAVETVRNCWCSYLDQEMEPPILEKLTEFLPKLLDCCGETRSFCPPPRLPSCSTQELCERFRRVVTSQKHTPSNGT
;
A
#
# COMPACT_ATOMS: atom_id res chain seq x y z
N MET A 1 -11.49 3.54 1.34
CA MET A 1 -10.15 3.96 1.82
C MET A 1 -9.75 3.30 3.13
N GLU A 2 -10.49 2.28 3.57
CA GLU A 2 -10.25 1.58 4.85
C GLU A 2 -9.00 0.68 4.85
N LEU A 3 -8.29 0.56 3.72
CA LEU A 3 -7.13 -0.34 3.59
C LEU A 3 -5.79 0.39 3.52
N VAL A 4 -5.76 1.68 3.17
CA VAL A 4 -4.50 2.42 3.00
C VAL A 4 -3.85 2.64 4.36
N VAL A 5 -4.53 3.32 5.28
CA VAL A 5 -4.01 3.65 6.61
C VAL A 5 -3.56 2.39 7.39
N PRO A 6 -4.35 1.29 7.48
CA PRO A 6 -3.91 0.08 8.18
C PRO A 6 -2.68 -0.60 7.59
N CYS A 7 -2.40 -0.37 6.29
CA CYS A 7 -1.27 -1.01 5.62
C CYS A 7 0.04 -0.22 5.71
N MET A 8 -0.02 1.09 5.95
CA MET A 8 1.15 1.97 6.01
C MET A 8 2.22 1.52 7.02
N PRO A 9 1.87 1.05 8.24
CA PRO A 9 2.87 0.57 9.20
C PRO A 9 3.71 -0.60 8.70
N PHE A 10 3.22 -1.41 7.75
CA PHE A 10 4.00 -2.54 7.21
C PHE A 10 5.12 -2.08 6.29
N LEU A 11 4.88 -1.05 5.49
CA LEU A 11 5.88 -0.45 4.60
C LEU A 11 6.95 0.29 5.42
N LEU A 12 6.55 0.90 6.54
CA LEU A 12 7.45 1.63 7.45
C LEU A 12 8.29 0.71 8.35
N ALA A 13 7.83 -0.51 8.65
CA ALA A 13 8.48 -1.44 9.58
C ALA A 13 9.37 -2.50 8.90
N SER A 14 9.60 -2.38 7.60
CA SER A 14 10.43 -3.31 6.84
C SER A 14 11.90 -3.16 7.23
N ASP A 15 12.44 -4.11 8.02
CA ASP A 15 13.89 -4.31 8.22
C ASP A 15 14.47 -5.02 6.99
N ALA A 16 14.50 -4.34 5.85
CA ALA A 16 15.10 -4.89 4.62
C ALA A 16 16.56 -4.44 4.50
N ALA A 17 17.49 -5.41 4.54
CA ALA A 17 18.93 -5.21 4.38
C ALA A 17 19.38 -4.91 2.93
N ASP A 18 18.43 -4.87 2.00
CA ASP A 18 18.60 -4.52 0.59
C ASP A 18 17.67 -3.33 0.31
N GLY A 19 18.01 -2.42 -0.62
CA GLY A 19 17.39 -1.10 -0.86
C GLY A 19 15.85 -1.04 -1.09
N THR A 20 15.16 -2.16 -0.93
CA THR A 20 13.71 -2.33 -0.82
C THR A 20 13.08 -1.42 0.26
N GLN A 21 13.78 -1.17 1.38
CA GLN A 21 13.28 -0.26 2.42
C GLN A 21 13.09 1.18 1.88
N GLU A 22 14.01 1.67 1.05
CA GLU A 22 13.94 3.02 0.48
C GLU A 22 12.78 3.15 -0.51
N ALA A 23 12.52 2.12 -1.32
CA ALA A 23 11.40 2.10 -2.26
C ALA A 23 10.03 2.09 -1.53
N ASP A 24 9.91 1.32 -0.45
CA ASP A 24 8.69 1.27 0.37
C ASP A 24 8.42 2.60 1.08
N LEU A 25 9.48 3.23 1.62
CA LEU A 25 9.39 4.57 2.22
C LEU A 25 8.99 5.63 1.19
N ALA A 26 9.60 5.61 -0.01
CA ALA A 26 9.25 6.53 -1.09
C ALA A 26 7.79 6.36 -1.56
N ALA A 27 7.29 5.12 -1.58
CA ALA A 27 5.88 4.84 -1.88
C ALA A 27 4.95 5.43 -0.81
N VAL A 28 5.30 5.28 0.48
CA VAL A 28 4.57 5.89 1.60
C VAL A 28 4.51 7.42 1.46
N GLU A 29 5.64 8.05 1.15
CA GLU A 29 5.70 9.51 0.94
C GLU A 29 4.90 9.94 -0.28
N THR A 30 4.96 9.18 -1.38
CA THR A 30 4.16 9.46 -2.58
C THR A 30 2.67 9.44 -2.27
N VAL A 31 2.21 8.45 -1.51
CA VAL A 31 0.81 8.37 -1.06
C VAL A 31 0.46 9.60 -0.22
N ARG A 32 1.27 9.92 0.80
CA ARG A 32 1.04 11.09 1.67
C ARG A 32 0.99 12.40 0.88
N ASN A 33 1.95 12.62 -0.01
CA ASN A 33 2.04 13.82 -0.84
C ASN A 33 0.83 13.93 -1.79
N CYS A 34 0.39 12.82 -2.38
CA CYS A 34 -0.81 12.80 -3.22
C CYS A 34 -2.05 13.24 -2.43
N TRP A 35 -2.25 12.72 -1.22
CA TRP A 35 -3.38 13.10 -0.37
C TRP A 35 -3.29 14.55 0.13
N CYS A 36 -2.10 15.01 0.51
CA CYS A 36 -1.89 16.39 0.95
C CYS A 36 -2.10 17.41 -0.18
N SER A 37 -1.80 17.05 -1.43
CA SER A 37 -1.97 17.95 -2.58
C SER A 37 -3.41 18.42 -2.82
N TYR A 38 -4.40 17.72 -2.26
CA TYR A 38 -5.81 18.14 -2.34
C TYR A 38 -6.15 19.30 -1.40
N LEU A 39 -5.31 19.61 -0.40
CA LEU A 39 -5.50 20.76 0.49
C LEU A 39 -5.29 22.10 -0.22
N ASP A 40 -4.49 22.12 -1.29
CA ASP A 40 -4.22 23.32 -2.10
C ASP A 40 -5.27 23.53 -3.20
N GLN A 41 -6.27 22.65 -3.31
CA GLN A 41 -7.30 22.68 -4.34
C GLN A 41 -8.62 23.22 -3.79
N GLU A 42 -9.37 23.93 -4.64
CA GLU A 42 -10.73 24.34 -4.30
C GLU A 42 -11.64 23.10 -4.27
N MET A 43 -12.33 22.91 -3.14
CA MET A 43 -13.07 21.70 -2.85
C MET A 43 -14.34 22.03 -2.10
N GLU A 44 -15.41 21.29 -2.40
CA GLU A 44 -16.68 21.41 -1.69
C GLU A 44 -16.50 21.11 -0.19
N PRO A 45 -17.11 21.92 0.71
CA PRO A 45 -16.98 21.76 2.17
C PRO A 45 -17.14 20.32 2.70
N PRO A 46 -18.15 19.52 2.28
CA PRO A 46 -18.31 18.15 2.79
C PRO A 46 -17.20 17.18 2.38
N ILE A 47 -16.46 17.48 1.32
CA ILE A 47 -15.33 16.66 0.86
C ILE A 47 -14.07 17.06 1.64
N LEU A 48 -13.85 18.36 1.85
CA LEU A 48 -12.75 18.88 2.66
C LEU A 48 -12.84 18.39 4.11
N GLU A 49 -14.04 18.35 4.68
CA GLU A 49 -14.28 17.78 6.02
C GLU A 49 -13.84 16.31 6.10
N LYS A 50 -14.22 15.48 5.12
CA LYS A 50 -13.80 14.07 5.08
C LYS A 50 -12.30 13.90 4.87
N LEU A 51 -11.70 14.74 4.04
CA LEU A 51 -10.25 14.74 3.79
C LEU A 51 -9.48 15.11 5.07
N THR A 52 -9.90 16.16 5.77
CA THR A 52 -9.26 16.63 7.00
C THR A 52 -9.47 15.66 8.17
N GLU A 53 -10.56 14.87 8.18
CA GLU A 53 -10.74 13.76 9.13
C GLU A 53 -9.80 12.57 8.83
N PHE A 54 -9.49 12.33 7.56
CA PHE A 54 -8.68 11.21 7.11
C PHE A 54 -7.17 11.47 7.21
N LEU A 55 -6.71 12.66 6.84
CA LEU A 55 -5.29 13.01 6.75
C LEU A 55 -4.49 12.77 8.04
N PRO A 56 -4.96 13.13 9.24
CA PRO A 56 -4.23 12.85 10.48
C PRO A 56 -3.94 11.36 10.65
N LYS A 57 -4.91 10.49 10.31
CA LYS A 57 -4.77 9.02 10.40
C LYS A 57 -3.73 8.50 9.40
N LEU A 58 -3.59 9.13 8.23
CA LEU A 58 -2.59 8.79 7.22
C LEU A 58 -1.17 9.28 7.56
N LEU A 59 -1.06 10.40 8.25
CA LEU A 59 0.22 11.01 8.60
C LEU A 59 0.81 10.41 9.87
N ASP A 60 -0.03 10.06 10.86
CA ASP A 60 0.39 9.58 12.19
C ASP A 60 0.28 8.05 12.36
N CYS A 61 0.56 7.28 11.30
CA CYS A 61 0.45 5.81 11.30
C CYS A 61 1.40 5.09 12.31
N CYS A 62 2.27 5.81 13.03
CA CYS A 62 3.23 5.22 13.96
C CYS A 62 2.61 4.82 15.32
N GLY A 63 1.42 5.33 15.65
CA GLY A 63 0.78 5.09 16.95
C GLY A 63 -0.29 3.99 16.97
N GLU A 64 -0.84 3.62 15.81
CA GLU A 64 -1.86 2.57 15.73
C GLU A 64 -1.21 1.19 15.81
N THR A 65 -1.66 0.39 16.78
CA THR A 65 -1.33 -1.04 16.87
C THR A 65 -1.63 -1.67 15.52
N ARG A 66 -0.64 -2.36 14.90
CA ARG A 66 -0.79 -3.05 13.60
C ARG A 66 -2.14 -3.75 13.57
N SER A 67 -3.12 -3.14 12.88
CA SER A 67 -4.48 -3.64 12.91
C SER A 67 -4.54 -4.78 11.91
N PHE A 68 -4.32 -5.99 12.42
CA PHE A 68 -4.36 -7.18 11.60
C PHE A 68 -5.80 -7.44 11.19
N CYS A 69 -6.13 -7.08 9.95
CA CYS A 69 -7.26 -7.72 9.28
C CYS A 69 -6.97 -9.23 9.22
N PRO A 70 -7.94 -10.09 9.52
CA PRO A 70 -7.73 -11.52 9.35
C PRO A 70 -7.33 -11.81 7.90
N PRO A 71 -6.38 -12.74 7.66
CA PRO A 71 -5.97 -13.06 6.31
C PRO A 71 -7.18 -13.54 5.49
N PRO A 72 -7.24 -13.22 4.19
CA PRO A 72 -8.32 -13.69 3.34
C PRO A 72 -8.31 -15.22 3.32
N ARG A 73 -9.49 -15.83 3.32
CA ARG A 73 -9.62 -17.29 3.27
C ARG A 73 -9.16 -17.79 1.91
N LEU A 74 -8.30 -18.79 1.91
CA LEU A 74 -7.88 -19.44 0.67
C LEU A 74 -8.95 -20.44 0.24
N PRO A 75 -9.31 -20.47 -1.06
CA PRO A 75 -10.15 -21.53 -1.60
C PRO A 75 -9.39 -22.85 -1.58
N SER A 76 -10.11 -23.96 -1.43
CA SER A 76 -9.56 -25.30 -1.68
C SER A 76 -9.08 -25.39 -3.13
N CYS A 77 -7.86 -25.87 -3.33
CA CYS A 77 -7.21 -25.95 -4.63
C CYS A 77 -6.44 -27.28 -4.72
N SER A 78 -6.54 -27.96 -5.86
CA SER A 78 -5.70 -29.13 -6.14
C SER A 78 -4.26 -28.70 -6.51
N THR A 79 -3.31 -29.64 -6.40
CA THR A 79 -1.92 -29.41 -6.81
C THR A 79 -1.82 -28.98 -8.28
N GLN A 80 -2.63 -29.58 -9.16
CA GLN A 80 -2.64 -29.24 -10.58
C GLN A 80 -3.09 -27.81 -10.82
N GLU A 81 -4.19 -27.38 -10.21
CA GLU A 81 -4.72 -26.02 -10.33
C GLU A 81 -3.75 -24.98 -9.77
N LEU A 82 -3.07 -25.29 -8.66
CA LEU A 82 -2.07 -24.41 -8.08
C LEU A 82 -0.90 -24.21 -9.05
N CYS A 83 -0.37 -25.30 -9.60
CA CYS A 83 0.71 -25.27 -10.58
C CYS A 83 0.34 -24.47 -11.84
N GLU A 84 -0.90 -24.61 -12.31
CA GLU A 84 -1.37 -23.85 -13.48
C GLU A 84 -1.46 -22.35 -13.19
N ARG A 85 -2.04 -21.97 -12.06
CA ARG A 85 -2.16 -20.56 -11.65
C ARG A 85 -0.80 -19.92 -11.46
N PHE A 86 0.11 -20.62 -10.77
CA PHE A 86 1.46 -20.13 -10.54
C PHE A 86 2.18 -19.87 -11.87
N ARG A 87 2.18 -20.86 -12.78
CA ARG A 87 2.80 -20.72 -14.09
C ARG A 87 2.22 -19.52 -14.85
N ARG A 88 0.90 -19.38 -14.86
CA ARG A 88 0.21 -18.27 -15.53
C ARG A 88 0.65 -16.90 -14.98
N VAL A 89 0.76 -16.76 -13.66
CA VAL A 89 1.19 -15.50 -13.03
C VAL A 89 2.62 -15.16 -13.44
N VAL A 90 3.54 -16.13 -13.33
CA VAL A 90 4.96 -15.93 -13.67
C VAL A 90 5.13 -15.56 -15.15
N THR A 91 4.42 -16.23 -16.06
CA THR A 91 4.52 -15.94 -17.50
C THR A 91 3.83 -14.63 -17.91
N SER A 92 2.89 -14.11 -17.10
CA SER A 92 2.15 -12.89 -17.41
C SER A 92 2.83 -11.63 -16.86
N GLN A 93 3.90 -11.78 -16.09
CA GLN A 93 4.59 -10.64 -15.49
C GLN A 93 5.34 -9.88 -16.59
N LYS A 94 4.90 -8.64 -16.87
CA LYS A 94 5.64 -7.75 -17.75
C LYS A 94 6.88 -7.28 -16.99
N HIS A 95 8.07 -7.67 -17.45
CA HIS A 95 9.31 -7.10 -16.94
C HIS A 95 9.28 -5.58 -17.14
N THR A 96 9.21 -4.81 -16.06
CA THR A 96 9.60 -3.40 -16.07
C THR A 96 11.13 -3.38 -15.96
N PRO A 97 11.87 -2.82 -16.93
CA PRO A 97 13.31 -2.74 -16.83
C PRO A 97 13.66 -1.92 -15.58
N SER A 98 14.46 -2.52 -14.69
CA SER A 98 15.14 -1.79 -13.63
C SER A 98 16.00 -0.73 -14.30
N ASN A 99 15.63 0.54 -14.14
CA ASN A 99 16.40 1.66 -14.66
C ASN A 99 17.64 1.81 -13.79
N GLY A 100 18.68 1.02 -14.10
CA GLY A 100 20.00 1.16 -13.53
C GLY A 100 20.68 2.40 -14.11
N THR A 101 20.91 3.40 -13.27
CA THR A 101 21.89 4.47 -13.48
C THR A 101 22.86 4.46 -12.33
#